data_AF-A0A1H1WCX8-F1
#
_entry.id   AF-A0A1H1WCX8-F1
#
_cell.length_a   1.000
_cell.length_b   1.000
_cell.length_c   1.000
_cell.angle_alpha   90.00
_cell.angle_beta   90.00
_cell.angle_gamma   90.00
#
_symmetry.space_group_name_H-M   'P 1'
#
loop_
_entity.id
_entity.type
_entity.pdbx_description
1 polymer ?
#
loop_
_entity_poly.entity_id
_entity_poly.type
_entity_poly.pdbx_seq_one_letter_code
_entity_poly.pdbx_strand_id
1 'polypeptide(L)'
;MPFSPESGVNVTDLTPTWWIATDVEAPREWQDAFEALTEEKRADHLGLAAGIFVATVRRRTGGGPTFKELFAALFNDKPLHPEWPAGLNYVTRTAILHAFRLHVAIQWKRGGWISWDKDVERSLRVGPTFRERARAHQAARTQ
;
A
#
# COMPACT_ATOMS: atom_id res chain seq x y z
N MET A 1 2.84 49.09 -17.23
CA MET A 1 2.35 47.78 -17.67
C MET A 1 2.64 47.67 -19.17
N PRO A 2 3.05 46.52 -19.73
CA PRO A 2 3.08 45.16 -19.17
C PRO A 2 4.46 44.46 -19.45
N PHE A 3 4.78 43.18 -19.21
CA PHE A 3 4.08 41.94 -18.90
C PHE A 3 5.00 41.10 -17.99
N SER A 4 4.42 40.46 -16.97
CA SER A 4 5.09 39.50 -16.08
C SER A 4 5.62 38.28 -16.84
N PRO A 5 6.71 37.63 -16.37
CA PRO A 5 7.27 36.46 -17.02
C PRO A 5 6.29 35.27 -16.93
N GLU A 6 5.95 34.72 -18.09
CA GLU A 6 5.26 33.43 -18.23
C GLU A 6 6.11 32.33 -17.61
N SER A 7 5.91 32.09 -16.31
CA SER A 7 6.26 30.82 -15.69
C SER A 7 5.13 29.84 -15.93
N GLY A 8 4.96 29.43 -17.19
CA GLY A 8 4.21 28.24 -17.54
C GLY A 8 5.04 27.02 -17.15
N VAL A 9 5.14 26.72 -15.86
CA VAL A 9 5.58 25.39 -15.42
C VAL A 9 4.52 24.44 -15.94
N ASN A 10 4.89 23.59 -16.90
CA ASN A 10 4.05 22.51 -17.39
C ASN A 10 3.63 21.65 -16.20
N VAL A 11 2.38 21.81 -15.74
CA VAL A 11 1.72 20.95 -14.75
C VAL A 11 1.35 19.63 -15.43
N THR A 12 2.34 18.95 -16.00
CA THR A 12 2.36 17.49 -15.96
C THR A 12 3.01 17.10 -14.63
N ASP A 13 2.39 17.56 -13.54
CA ASP A 13 2.62 17.00 -12.22
C ASP A 13 2.04 15.58 -12.31
N LEU A 14 2.95 14.60 -12.26
CA LEU A 14 2.71 13.22 -12.65
C LEU A 14 1.53 12.66 -11.88
N THR A 15 0.39 12.43 -12.55
CA THR A 15 -0.76 11.75 -11.93
C THR A 15 -0.24 10.46 -11.28
N PRO A 16 -0.48 10.27 -9.96
CA PRO A 16 0.07 9.13 -9.27
C PRO A 16 -0.34 7.84 -9.98
N THR A 17 0.59 6.90 -10.14
CA THR A 17 0.34 5.67 -10.91
C THR A 17 -0.84 4.85 -10.36
N TRP A 18 -1.22 5.06 -9.09
CA TRP A 18 -2.41 4.48 -8.46
C TRP A 18 -3.73 5.21 -8.74
N TRP A 19 -3.72 6.36 -9.42
CA TRP A 19 -4.88 7.21 -9.73
C TRP A 19 -5.20 7.31 -11.23
N ILE A 20 -4.46 6.62 -12.11
CA ILE A 20 -4.58 6.73 -13.57
C ILE A 20 -5.91 6.24 -14.19
N ALA A 21 -6.84 5.73 -13.37
CA ALA A 21 -8.13 5.21 -13.85
C ALA A 21 -9.17 6.32 -14.12
N THR A 22 -8.80 7.59 -13.90
CA THR A 22 -9.64 8.76 -14.11
C THR A 22 -8.79 9.93 -14.60
N ASP A 23 -9.39 10.81 -15.40
CA ASP A 23 -8.77 12.06 -15.86
C ASP A 23 -8.87 13.19 -14.81
N VAL A 24 -9.62 12.95 -13.73
CA VAL A 24 -9.72 13.86 -12.58
C VAL A 24 -8.42 13.81 -11.77
N GLU A 25 -7.87 14.98 -11.46
CA GLU A 25 -6.68 15.10 -10.61
C GLU A 25 -6.87 14.39 -9.25
N ALA A 26 -5.81 13.74 -8.78
CA ALA A 26 -5.82 13.05 -7.49
C ALA A 26 -6.01 14.07 -6.35
N PRO A 27 -7.09 13.99 -5.56
CA PRO A 27 -7.29 14.90 -4.43
C PRO A 27 -6.10 14.84 -3.47
N ARG A 28 -5.72 15.99 -2.90
CA ARG A 28 -4.59 16.07 -1.95
C ARG A 28 -4.72 15.08 -0.80
N GLU A 29 -5.91 14.89 -0.26
CA GLU A 29 -6.16 13.93 0.83
C GLU A 29 -5.74 12.49 0.46
N TRP A 30 -5.92 12.10 -0.81
CA TRP A 30 -5.51 10.78 -1.29
C TRP A 30 -3.99 10.65 -1.42
N GLN A 31 -3.33 11.74 -1.81
CA GLN A 31 -1.87 11.81 -1.83
C GLN A 31 -1.32 11.74 -0.40
N ASP A 32 -1.87 12.54 0.51
CA ASP A 32 -1.49 12.54 1.94
C ASP A 32 -1.73 11.17 2.59
N ALA A 33 -2.83 10.49 2.24
CA ALA A 33 -3.09 9.13 2.72
C ALA A 33 -2.08 8.13 2.17
N PHE A 34 -1.71 8.23 0.89
CA PHE A 34 -0.67 7.38 0.30
C PHE A 34 0.68 7.62 0.98
N GLU A 35 1.09 8.87 1.12
CA GLU A 35 2.33 9.26 1.80
C GLU A 35 2.33 8.77 3.25
N ALA A 36 1.24 8.98 4.01
CA ALA A 36 1.15 8.50 5.38
C ALA A 36 1.28 6.97 5.49
N LEU A 37 0.84 6.20 4.49
CA LEU A 37 0.97 4.74 4.48
C LEU A 37 2.35 4.25 4.00
N THR A 38 3.12 5.11 3.35
CA THR A 38 4.38 4.77 2.67
C THR A 38 5.60 5.51 3.24
N GLU A 39 5.39 6.50 4.11
CA GLU A 39 6.43 7.17 4.89
C GLU A 39 7.15 6.15 5.78
N GLU A 40 8.48 6.19 5.78
CA GLU A 40 9.38 5.14 6.27
C GLU A 40 8.93 4.54 7.62
N LYS A 41 8.68 5.37 8.64
CA LYS A 41 8.30 4.90 9.98
C LYS A 41 6.97 4.17 9.99
N ARG A 42 5.96 4.71 9.31
CA ARG A 42 4.61 4.14 9.28
C ARG A 42 4.52 2.95 8.33
N ALA A 43 5.24 3.00 7.21
CA ALA A 43 5.43 1.88 6.30
C ALA A 43 6.11 0.69 7.00
N ASP A 44 7.08 0.94 7.89
CA ASP A 44 7.71 -0.10 8.68
C ASP A 44 6.74 -0.75 9.68
N HIS A 45 5.96 0.06 10.39
CA HIS A 45 4.97 -0.45 11.35
C HIS A 45 3.88 -1.28 10.65
N LEU A 46 3.31 -0.75 9.56
CA LEU A 46 2.28 -1.44 8.79
C LEU A 46 2.84 -2.65 8.03
N GLY A 47 4.06 -2.55 7.50
CA GLY A 47 4.77 -3.65 6.87
C GLY A 47 5.03 -4.80 7.85
N LEU A 48 5.44 -4.49 9.08
CA LEU A 48 5.57 -5.48 10.14
C LEU A 48 4.23 -6.16 10.43
N ALA A 49 3.15 -5.38 10.64
CA ALA A 49 1.81 -5.93 10.86
C ALA A 49 1.34 -6.82 9.71
N ALA A 50 1.61 -6.41 8.46
CA ALA A 50 1.34 -7.19 7.27
C ALA A 50 2.11 -8.52 7.27
N GLY A 51 3.41 -8.49 7.61
CA GLY A 51 4.22 -9.69 7.76
C GLY A 51 3.69 -10.66 8.82
N ILE A 52 3.27 -10.14 9.99
CA ILE A 52 2.67 -10.94 11.07
C ILE A 52 1.39 -11.62 10.58
N PHE A 53 0.50 -10.88 9.92
CA PHE A 53 -0.75 -11.41 9.40
C PHE A 53 -0.49 -12.52 8.37
N VAL A 54 0.39 -12.27 7.40
CA VAL A 54 0.75 -13.26 6.38
C VAL A 54 1.34 -14.52 7.02
N ALA A 55 2.25 -14.40 7.98
CA ALA A 55 2.81 -15.54 8.71
C ALA A 55 1.73 -16.35 9.43
N THR A 56 0.78 -15.65 10.07
CA THR A 56 -0.33 -16.26 10.80
C THR A 56 -1.27 -17.03 9.89
N VAL A 57 -1.67 -16.44 8.75
CA VAL A 57 -2.53 -17.12 7.76
C VAL A 57 -1.83 -18.34 7.19
N ARG A 58 -0.57 -18.20 6.74
CA ARG A 58 0.19 -19.31 6.17
C ARG A 58 0.35 -20.48 7.14
N ARG A 59 0.56 -20.20 8.43
CA ARG A 59 0.63 -21.25 9.47
C ARG A 59 -0.68 -22.02 9.59
N ARG A 60 -1.83 -21.35 9.39
CA ARG A 60 -3.16 -21.95 9.55
C ARG A 60 -3.65 -22.69 8.30
N THR A 61 -3.33 -22.19 7.10
CA THR A 61 -3.94 -22.66 5.85
C THR A 61 -2.97 -23.28 4.85
N GLY A 62 -1.65 -23.20 5.10
CA GLY A 62 -0.60 -23.62 4.15
C GLY A 62 -0.36 -22.61 3.00
N GLY A 63 -1.38 -21.85 2.60
CA GLY A 63 -1.31 -20.79 1.58
C GLY A 63 -1.25 -19.38 2.17
N GLY A 64 -0.86 -18.40 1.35
CA GLY A 64 -0.91 -16.98 1.74
C GLY A 64 -2.34 -16.43 1.78
N PRO A 65 -2.53 -15.22 2.36
CA PRO A 65 -3.76 -14.48 2.17
C PRO A 65 -3.83 -13.86 0.77
N THR A 66 -5.02 -13.40 0.39
CA THR A 66 -5.19 -12.45 -0.73
C THR A 66 -4.86 -11.02 -0.29
N PHE A 67 -4.63 -10.10 -1.24
CA PHE A 67 -4.52 -8.68 -0.91
C PHE A 67 -5.78 -8.14 -0.24
N LYS A 68 -6.96 -8.59 -0.66
CA LYS A 68 -8.24 -8.19 -0.04
C LYS A 68 -8.28 -8.59 1.44
N GLU A 69 -7.93 -9.83 1.76
CA GLU A 69 -7.87 -10.32 3.15
C GLU A 69 -6.84 -9.56 3.98
N LEU A 70 -5.64 -9.31 3.42
CA LEU A 70 -4.58 -8.54 4.08
C LEU A 70 -5.04 -7.13 4.45
N PHE A 71 -5.56 -6.37 3.49
CA PHE A 71 -6.00 -4.99 3.74
C PHE A 71 -7.24 -4.93 4.62
N ALA A 72 -8.17 -5.89 4.51
CA ALA A 72 -9.31 -5.97 5.43
C ALA A 72 -8.86 -6.20 6.88
N ALA A 73 -7.85 -7.05 7.10
CA ALA A 73 -7.33 -7.31 8.44
C ALA A 73 -6.58 -6.10 9.04
N LEU A 74 -5.83 -5.36 8.22
CA LEU A 74 -5.03 -4.20 8.67
C LEU A 74 -5.86 -2.94 8.90
N PHE A 75 -6.96 -2.76 8.16
CA PHE A 75 -7.76 -1.54 8.13
C PHE A 75 -9.23 -1.83 8.50
N ASN A 76 -9.46 -2.78 9.41
CA ASN A 76 -10.80 -3.18 9.82
C ASN A 76 -11.56 -2.03 10.50
N ASP A 77 -10.86 -1.23 11.32
CA ASP A 77 -11.49 -0.23 12.18
C ASP A 77 -11.50 1.18 11.54
N LYS A 78 -10.69 1.41 10.50
CA LYS A 78 -10.61 2.69 9.80
C LYS A 78 -10.48 2.46 8.30
N PRO A 79 -11.23 3.19 7.46
CA PRO A 79 -11.11 3.06 6.02
C PRO A 79 -9.68 3.37 5.57
N LEU A 80 -9.18 2.54 4.66
CA LEU A 80 -7.84 2.68 4.07
C LEU A 80 -7.66 4.00 3.33
N HIS A 81 -8.74 4.52 2.77
CA HIS A 81 -8.73 5.66 1.87
C HIS A 81 -9.61 6.81 2.41
N PRO A 82 -9.29 8.07 2.04
CA PRO A 82 -10.15 9.23 2.28
C PRO A 82 -11.50 9.15 1.55
N GLU A 83 -12.32 10.18 1.70
CA GLU A 83 -13.58 10.26 0.97
C GLU A 83 -13.38 10.28 -0.56
N TRP A 84 -14.37 9.78 -1.27
CA TRP A 84 -14.34 9.75 -2.73
C TRP A 84 -14.72 11.11 -3.30
N PRO A 85 -13.98 11.66 -4.29
CA PRO A 85 -14.43 12.83 -5.00
C PRO A 85 -15.75 12.55 -5.73
N ALA A 86 -16.55 13.61 -5.89
CA ALA A 86 -17.81 13.55 -6.60
C ALA A 86 -17.60 13.15 -8.08
N GLY A 87 -18.62 12.54 -8.69
CA GLY A 87 -18.61 12.20 -10.11
C GLY A 87 -17.88 10.89 -10.47
N LEU A 88 -17.18 10.23 -9.55
CA LEU A 88 -16.59 8.92 -9.83
C LEU A 88 -17.63 7.79 -9.74
N ASN A 89 -17.74 7.00 -10.81
CA ASN A 89 -18.58 5.80 -10.82
C ASN A 89 -17.94 4.64 -10.02
N TYR A 90 -18.75 3.61 -9.72
CA TYR A 90 -18.33 2.46 -8.92
C TYR A 90 -17.12 1.70 -9.52
N VAL A 91 -17.08 1.55 -10.84
CA VAL A 91 -16.01 0.82 -11.53
C VAL A 91 -14.69 1.57 -11.38
N THR A 92 -14.69 2.88 -11.61
CA THR A 92 -13.51 3.75 -11.42
C THR A 92 -13.03 3.71 -9.98
N ARG A 93 -13.93 3.84 -9.00
CA ARG A 93 -13.57 3.75 -7.56
C ARG A 93 -12.90 2.42 -7.22
N THR A 94 -13.43 1.32 -7.75
CA THR A 94 -12.89 -0.02 -7.52
C THR A 94 -11.49 -0.17 -8.12
N ALA A 95 -11.28 0.31 -9.36
CA ALA A 95 -9.98 0.27 -10.03
C ALA A 95 -8.92 1.09 -9.28
N ILE A 96 -9.27 2.32 -8.87
CA ILE A 96 -8.42 3.19 -8.06
C ILE A 96 -8.04 2.50 -6.75
N LEU A 97 -9.02 1.98 -6.00
CA LEU A 97 -8.76 1.36 -4.71
C LEU A 97 -7.87 0.12 -4.83
N HIS A 98 -8.04 -0.66 -5.90
CA HIS A 98 -7.18 -1.80 -6.19
C HIS A 98 -5.74 -1.35 -6.48
N ALA A 99 -5.57 -0.34 -7.35
CA ALA A 99 -4.26 0.19 -7.68
C ALA A 99 -3.57 0.82 -6.45
N PHE A 100 -4.30 1.56 -5.62
CA PHE A 100 -3.82 2.16 -4.37
C PHE A 100 -3.27 1.09 -3.42
N ARG A 101 -4.05 0.04 -3.15
CA ARG A 101 -3.62 -1.10 -2.31
C ARG A 101 -2.37 -1.78 -2.86
N LEU A 102 -2.32 -1.99 -4.17
CA LEU A 102 -1.18 -2.63 -4.81
C LEU A 102 0.10 -1.79 -4.63
N HIS A 103 0.02 -0.46 -4.82
CA HIS A 103 1.18 0.41 -4.67
C HIS A 103 1.66 0.51 -3.22
N VAL A 104 0.75 0.54 -2.24
CA VAL A 104 1.12 0.44 -0.82
C VAL A 104 1.85 -0.89 -0.54
N ALA A 105 1.31 -2.01 -1.04
CA ALA A 105 1.94 -3.31 -0.85
C ALA A 105 3.31 -3.43 -1.57
N ILE A 106 3.50 -2.73 -2.70
CA ILE A 106 4.81 -2.63 -3.36
C ILE A 106 5.85 -1.95 -2.46
N GLN A 107 5.47 -0.89 -1.73
CA GLN A 107 6.39 -0.27 -0.79
C GLN A 107 6.77 -1.22 0.36
N TRP A 108 5.81 -1.97 0.90
CA TRP A 108 6.12 -2.99 1.91
C TRP A 108 7.00 -4.12 1.37
N LYS A 109 6.82 -4.51 0.10
CA LYS A 109 7.71 -5.49 -0.57
C LYS A 109 9.12 -4.95 -0.75
N ARG A 110 9.27 -3.67 -1.12
CA ARG A 110 10.58 -3.01 -1.22
C ARG A 110 11.28 -2.94 0.14
N GLY A 111 10.53 -2.67 1.22
CA GLY A 111 11.02 -2.76 2.60
C GLY A 111 11.29 -4.19 3.10
N GLY A 112 11.04 -5.21 2.29
CA GLY A 112 11.28 -6.61 2.64
C GLY A 112 10.33 -7.19 3.69
N TRP A 113 9.18 -6.56 3.91
CA TRP A 113 8.18 -6.99 4.88
C TRP A 113 7.34 -8.16 4.38
N ILE A 114 6.88 -8.04 3.12
CA ILE A 114 6.08 -9.05 2.43
C ILE A 114 6.71 -9.37 1.07
N SER A 115 6.30 -10.49 0.47
CA SER A 115 6.63 -10.87 -0.90
C SER A 115 5.47 -11.64 -1.50
N TRP A 116 5.42 -11.73 -2.82
CA TRP A 116 4.41 -12.49 -3.56
C TRP A 116 4.92 -12.83 -4.95
N ASP A 117 4.35 -13.90 -5.51
CA ASP A 117 4.57 -14.34 -6.88
C ASP A 117 3.54 -13.64 -7.77
N LYS A 118 4.00 -13.08 -8.90
CA LYS A 118 3.08 -12.49 -9.88
C LYS A 118 2.22 -13.63 -10.45
N ASP A 119 0.95 -13.36 -10.68
CA ASP A 119 -0.02 -14.28 -11.31
C ASP A 119 -0.45 -15.50 -10.47
N VAL A 120 -0.02 -15.59 -9.21
CA VAL A 120 -0.46 -16.65 -8.29
C VAL A 120 -1.38 -16.05 -7.24
N GLU A 121 -2.64 -16.48 -7.23
CA GLU A 121 -3.58 -16.12 -6.18
C GLU A 121 -3.10 -16.66 -4.82
N ARG A 122 -3.37 -15.94 -3.73
CA ARG A 122 -2.99 -16.36 -2.37
C ARG A 122 -1.48 -16.62 -2.19
N SER A 123 -0.65 -15.93 -2.97
CA SER A 123 0.82 -16.11 -2.97
C SER A 123 1.57 -15.25 -1.95
N LEU A 124 0.87 -14.46 -1.13
CA LEU A 124 1.52 -13.58 -0.14
C LEU A 124 2.36 -14.40 0.86
N ARG A 125 3.62 -14.01 1.00
CA ARG A 125 4.62 -14.59 1.91
C ARG A 125 5.29 -13.49 2.71
N VAL A 126 5.94 -13.86 3.81
CA VAL A 126 6.82 -12.94 4.54
C VAL A 126 8.10 -12.67 3.75
N GLY A 127 8.57 -11.43 3.77
CA GLY A 127 9.80 -11.00 3.12
C GLY A 127 11.06 -11.22 3.96
N PRO A 128 12.26 -10.87 3.43
CA PRO A 128 13.54 -11.06 4.11
C PRO A 128 13.66 -10.29 5.43
N THR A 129 13.34 -8.99 5.44
CA THR A 129 13.39 -8.12 6.64
C THR A 129 12.55 -8.69 7.77
N PHE A 130 11.34 -9.17 7.46
CA PHE A 130 10.49 -9.82 8.45
C PHE A 130 11.14 -11.08 9.05
N ARG A 131 11.73 -11.94 8.20
CA ARG A 131 12.39 -13.18 8.65
C ARG A 131 13.58 -12.88 9.55
N GLU A 132 14.37 -11.86 9.21
CA GLU A 132 15.51 -11.43 10.00
C GLU A 132 15.07 -10.93 11.39
N ARG A 133 14.10 -9.99 11.44
CA ARG A 133 13.57 -9.49 12.72
C ARG A 133 12.92 -10.61 13.54
N ALA A 134 12.18 -11.52 12.91
CA ALA A 134 11.57 -12.65 13.60
C ALA A 134 12.61 -13.60 14.21
N ARG A 135 13.70 -13.91 13.47
CA ARG A 135 14.82 -14.72 13.99
C ARG A 135 15.52 -14.04 15.16
N ALA A 136 15.79 -12.73 15.07
CA ALA A 136 16.40 -11.97 16.15
C ALA A 136 15.54 -12.01 17.41
N HIS A 137 14.23 -11.81 17.28
CA HIS A 137 13.28 -11.94 18.40
C HIS A 137 13.24 -13.34 18.99
N GLN A 138 13.32 -14.39 18.17
CA GLN A 138 13.33 -15.77 18.66
C GLN A 138 14.62 -16.10 19.41
N ALA A 139 15.78 -15.64 18.91
CA ALA A 139 17.06 -15.82 19.57
C ALA A 139 17.11 -15.14 20.94
N ALA A 140 16.58 -13.91 21.04
CA ALA A 140 16.49 -13.16 22.30
C ALA A 140 15.55 -13.79 23.34
N ARG A 141 14.58 -14.60 22.91
CA ARG A 141 13.66 -15.33 23.82
C ARG A 141 14.19 -16.67 24.32
N THR A 142 15.27 -17.17 23.72
CA THR A 142 15.85 -18.48 24.02
C THR A 142 17.11 -18.38 24.88
N GLN A 143 17.64 -17.16 25.07
CA GLN A 143 18.66 -16.82 26.07
C GLN A 143 17.98 -16.47 27.40
#